data_AF-A0A945JVM3-F1
#
_entry.id   AF-A0A945JVM3-F1
#
_cell.length_a   1.000
_cell.length_b   1.000
_cell.length_c   1.000
_cell.angle_alpha   90.00
_cell.angle_beta   90.00
_cell.angle_gamma   90.00
#
_symmetry.space_group_name_H-M   'P 1'
#
loop_
_entity.id
_entity.type
_entity.pdbx_description
1 polymer ?
#
loop_
_entity_poly.entity_id
_entity_poly.type
_entity_poly.pdbx_seq_one_letter_code
_entity_poly.pdbx_strand_id
1 'polypeptide(L)'
;MTTTIHPDPRLSRFAPLSRILCYDDFDEGQNGWVPLIGNYEHSLDSILPEYQDLRPPMLSNLTMWDTGTHGSMEGTYALKLATRPTPGSLAVGIKRHTFRELGQIQLECYFTFKPEASTLQLGEMDVRAAGVLFDIQDGGGDDAKRWMPHLRYLNALDSERVARWQTKPQTRAFEAIGDTGKTVSHYHLGPEGWVDVPADPQRLCYNEIATKMNWHYLRVGLDLKKRAFTGFQCNDQIYGHEQLTCIEMPAMANLWCMLNVAFWCEADSDKRAFLYLDSVLLSADTS
;
A
#
# COMPACT_ATOMS: atom_id res chain seq x y z
N MET A 1 22.98 -18.63 -5.38
CA MET A 1 22.09 -18.74 -4.21
C MET A 1 21.12 -19.86 -4.49
N THR A 2 21.13 -20.92 -3.69
CA THR A 2 20.16 -22.02 -3.78
C THR A 2 18.83 -21.54 -3.23
N THR A 3 17.86 -21.25 -4.11
CA THR A 3 16.46 -21.01 -3.74
C THR A 3 15.89 -22.32 -3.19
N THR A 4 15.83 -22.44 -1.86
CA THR A 4 15.03 -23.48 -1.22
C THR A 4 13.57 -23.17 -1.48
N ILE A 5 12.93 -23.97 -2.34
CA ILE A 5 11.50 -23.91 -2.60
C ILE A 5 10.77 -24.25 -1.29
N HIS A 6 9.87 -23.37 -0.86
CA HIS A 6 9.06 -23.61 0.33
C HIS A 6 8.16 -24.86 0.10
N PRO A 7 7.96 -25.73 1.11
CA PRO A 7 7.17 -26.96 0.91
C PRO A 7 5.70 -26.73 0.57
N ASP A 8 5.15 -25.55 0.91
CA ASP A 8 3.82 -25.13 0.44
C ASP A 8 3.95 -24.49 -0.96
N PRO A 9 3.36 -25.09 -2.02
CA PRO A 9 3.43 -24.55 -3.37
C PRO A 9 2.86 -23.13 -3.50
N ARG A 10 1.88 -22.75 -2.67
CA ARG A 10 1.30 -21.39 -2.68
C ARG A 10 2.33 -20.33 -2.27
N LEU A 11 3.34 -20.74 -1.50
CA LEU A 11 4.41 -19.87 -1.03
C LEU A 11 5.61 -19.85 -1.98
N SER A 12 5.67 -20.75 -2.96
CA SER A 12 6.81 -20.88 -3.89
C SER A 12 6.97 -19.69 -4.84
N ARG A 13 5.91 -18.90 -5.04
CA ARG A 13 5.90 -17.66 -5.84
C ARG A 13 6.48 -16.46 -5.08
N PHE A 14 6.64 -16.60 -3.77
CA PHE A 14 7.25 -15.60 -2.89
C PHE A 14 8.70 -15.98 -2.56
N ALA A 15 9.42 -15.04 -1.97
CA ALA A 15 10.78 -15.21 -1.46
C ALA A 15 10.83 -14.79 0.03
N PRO A 16 10.00 -15.42 0.91
CA PRO A 16 9.78 -14.94 2.27
C PRO A 16 11.03 -15.07 3.16
N LEU A 17 11.06 -14.26 4.22
CA LEU A 17 11.97 -14.45 5.34
C LEU A 17 11.63 -15.73 6.13
N SER A 18 12.49 -16.09 7.08
CA SER A 18 12.44 -17.37 7.79
C SER A 18 11.13 -17.64 8.56
N ARG A 19 10.38 -16.61 8.95
CA ARG A 19 9.08 -16.74 9.61
C ARG A 19 8.00 -15.97 8.88
N ILE A 20 6.95 -16.67 8.47
CA ILE A 20 5.73 -16.05 7.95
C ILE A 20 4.89 -15.53 9.12
N LEU A 21 4.58 -14.24 9.11
CA LEU A 21 3.69 -13.59 10.08
C LEU A 21 2.24 -13.65 9.64
N CYS A 22 1.98 -13.43 8.35
CA CYS A 22 0.69 -13.70 7.71
C CYS A 22 0.86 -14.03 6.23
N TYR A 23 -0.08 -14.81 5.71
CA TYR A 23 -0.29 -15.04 4.30
C TYR A 23 -1.79 -14.86 4.04
N ASP A 24 -2.14 -13.74 3.43
CA ASP A 24 -3.51 -13.34 3.17
C ASP A 24 -3.88 -13.78 1.76
N ASP A 25 -4.65 -14.87 1.68
CA ASP A 25 -5.32 -15.34 0.49
C ASP A 25 -6.76 -14.81 0.49
N PHE A 26 -7.11 -13.97 -0.49
CA PHE A 26 -8.41 -13.29 -0.50
C PHE A 26 -9.56 -14.20 -0.95
N ASP A 27 -9.28 -15.42 -1.41
CA ASP A 27 -10.29 -16.45 -1.56
C ASP A 27 -10.82 -16.97 -0.22
N GLU A 28 -10.05 -16.82 0.87
CA GLU A 28 -10.45 -17.20 2.23
C GLU A 28 -11.11 -16.05 3.01
N GLY A 29 -11.19 -14.85 2.43
CA GLY A 29 -11.90 -13.70 3.00
C GLY A 29 -11.06 -12.42 3.08
N GLN A 30 -11.54 -11.42 3.83
CA GLN A 30 -10.86 -10.12 3.92
C GLN A 30 -9.55 -10.14 4.73
N ASN A 31 -9.24 -11.20 5.46
CA ASN A 31 -8.01 -11.33 6.26
C ASN A 31 -7.71 -10.11 7.18
N GLY A 32 -8.73 -9.44 7.71
CA GLY A 32 -8.56 -8.28 8.60
C GLY A 32 -8.23 -6.95 7.92
N TRP A 33 -8.26 -6.89 6.58
CA TRP A 33 -8.17 -5.64 5.83
C TRP A 33 -9.45 -4.81 5.98
N VAL A 34 -9.30 -3.56 6.37
CA VAL A 34 -10.41 -2.63 6.66
C VAL A 34 -10.12 -1.25 6.05
N PRO A 35 -11.10 -0.33 5.93
CA PRO A 35 -10.79 1.05 5.54
C PRO A 35 -9.81 1.69 6.52
N LEU A 36 -8.87 2.49 5.99
CA LEU A 36 -8.20 3.50 6.82
C LEU A 36 -9.22 4.60 7.13
N ILE A 37 -9.44 4.85 8.41
CA ILE A 37 -10.30 5.92 8.91
C ILE A 37 -9.46 6.85 9.77
N GLY A 38 -9.78 8.14 9.73
CA GLY A 38 -9.13 9.14 10.57
C GLY A 38 -9.59 9.01 12.02
N ASN A 39 -8.81 9.60 12.92
CA ASN A 39 -9.20 9.74 14.32
C ASN A 39 -10.42 10.66 14.43
N TYR A 40 -11.27 10.40 15.41
CA TYR A 40 -12.46 11.19 15.70
C TYR A 40 -12.63 11.37 17.21
N GLU A 41 -13.27 12.46 17.59
CA GLU A 41 -13.67 12.76 18.96
C GLU A 41 -15.09 13.34 18.95
N HIS A 42 -15.98 12.78 19.78
CA HIS A 42 -17.40 13.14 19.93
C HIS A 42 -18.31 12.94 18.69
N SER A 43 -17.84 13.22 17.47
CA SER A 43 -18.59 13.05 16.21
C SER A 43 -17.67 12.59 15.08
N LEU A 44 -18.23 11.85 14.11
CA LEU A 44 -17.52 11.52 12.86
C LEU A 44 -17.23 12.77 12.01
N ASP A 45 -17.94 13.87 12.23
CA ASP A 45 -17.68 15.15 11.57
C ASP A 45 -16.33 15.77 11.98
N SER A 46 -15.72 15.29 13.08
CA SER A 46 -14.39 15.72 13.54
C SER A 46 -13.25 15.07 12.77
N ILE A 47 -13.52 14.05 11.96
CA ILE A 47 -12.53 13.37 11.12
C ILE A 47 -11.98 14.39 10.11
N LEU A 48 -10.66 14.44 9.91
CA LEU A 48 -10.08 15.30 8.87
C LEU A 48 -10.75 15.03 7.52
N PRO A 49 -11.10 16.07 6.74
CA PRO A 49 -11.88 15.92 5.51
C PRO A 49 -11.35 14.84 4.56
N GLU A 50 -10.02 14.69 4.45
CA GLU A 50 -9.37 13.73 3.57
C GLU A 50 -9.61 12.26 3.96
N TYR A 51 -9.94 11.98 5.22
CA TYR A 51 -10.25 10.64 5.69
C TYR A 51 -11.74 10.28 5.56
N GLN A 52 -12.62 11.28 5.49
CA GLN A 52 -14.08 11.06 5.50
C GLN A 52 -14.56 10.26 4.28
N ASP A 53 -13.83 10.34 3.17
CA ASP A 53 -14.25 9.78 1.90
C ASP A 53 -13.46 8.52 1.48
N LEU A 54 -12.59 8.00 2.35
CA LEU A 54 -11.87 6.77 2.06
C LEU A 54 -12.84 5.58 2.04
N ARG A 55 -12.89 4.90 0.88
CA ARG A 55 -13.81 3.80 0.63
C ARG A 55 -13.26 2.48 1.21
N PRO A 56 -14.13 1.60 1.73
CA PRO A 56 -13.70 0.32 2.28
C PRO A 56 -13.16 -0.61 1.18
N PRO A 57 -12.17 -1.46 1.51
CA PRO A 57 -11.77 -2.55 0.64
C PRO A 57 -12.93 -3.53 0.42
N MET A 58 -12.92 -4.18 -0.74
CA MET A 58 -13.93 -5.17 -1.13
C MET A 58 -13.25 -6.46 -1.59
N LEU A 59 -13.91 -7.60 -1.47
CA LEU A 59 -13.53 -8.79 -2.22
C LEU A 59 -14.15 -8.69 -3.61
N SER A 60 -13.34 -8.89 -4.65
CA SER A 60 -13.77 -8.77 -6.03
C SER A 60 -13.28 -9.94 -6.85
N ASN A 61 -14.15 -10.43 -7.73
CA ASN A 61 -13.81 -11.39 -8.77
C ASN A 61 -13.38 -10.72 -10.09
N LEU A 62 -13.07 -9.41 -10.03
CA LEU A 62 -12.63 -8.59 -11.16
C LEU A 62 -13.63 -8.63 -12.34
N THR A 63 -14.93 -8.55 -12.05
CA THR A 63 -15.96 -8.57 -13.10
C THR A 63 -15.87 -7.35 -14.00
N MET A 64 -15.81 -7.58 -15.31
CA MET A 64 -15.86 -6.58 -16.37
C MET A 64 -16.98 -6.90 -17.37
N TRP A 65 -17.43 -5.89 -18.11
CA TRP A 65 -18.58 -6.01 -19.00
C TRP A 65 -18.31 -6.84 -20.27
N ASP A 66 -17.06 -6.90 -20.74
CA ASP A 66 -16.63 -7.61 -21.95
C ASP A 66 -16.06 -9.00 -21.66
N THR A 67 -15.27 -9.14 -20.60
CA THR A 67 -14.57 -10.39 -20.23
C THR A 67 -15.31 -11.21 -19.17
N GLY A 68 -16.37 -10.67 -18.58
CA GLY A 68 -17.11 -11.33 -17.50
C GLY A 68 -16.28 -11.37 -16.22
N THR A 69 -16.32 -12.50 -15.51
CA THR A 69 -15.49 -12.72 -14.32
C THR A 69 -14.08 -13.14 -14.72
N HIS A 70 -13.07 -12.40 -14.28
CA HIS A 70 -11.67 -12.73 -14.55
C HIS A 70 -11.09 -13.66 -13.46
N GLY A 71 -11.39 -13.41 -12.18
CA GLY A 71 -10.70 -14.03 -11.06
C GLY A 71 -9.39 -13.32 -10.68
N SER A 72 -8.86 -13.64 -9.49
CA SER A 72 -7.53 -13.23 -9.05
C SER A 72 -6.45 -14.00 -9.83
N MET A 73 -5.17 -13.83 -9.49
CA MET A 73 -4.10 -14.57 -10.16
C MET A 73 -4.18 -16.07 -9.84
N GLU A 74 -4.53 -16.40 -8.60
CA GLU A 74 -4.50 -17.77 -8.07
C GLU A 74 -5.88 -18.36 -7.77
N GLY A 75 -6.93 -17.56 -7.81
CA GLY A 75 -8.28 -18.05 -7.57
C GLY A 75 -9.39 -17.08 -7.98
N THR A 76 -10.42 -16.97 -7.15
CA THR A 76 -11.65 -16.26 -7.51
C THR A 76 -11.62 -14.81 -7.04
N TYR A 77 -11.09 -14.53 -5.85
CA TYR A 77 -11.20 -13.24 -5.20
C TYR A 77 -9.84 -12.55 -5.03
N ALA A 78 -9.84 -11.24 -5.28
CA ALA A 78 -8.79 -10.32 -4.92
C ALA A 78 -9.33 -9.25 -3.98
N LEU A 79 -8.47 -8.66 -3.14
CA LEU A 79 -8.80 -7.42 -2.44
C LEU A 79 -8.82 -6.28 -3.44
N LYS A 80 -9.95 -5.59 -3.55
CA LYS A 80 -10.16 -4.42 -4.39
C LYS A 80 -10.23 -3.15 -3.55
N LEU A 81 -9.40 -2.17 -3.88
CA LEU A 81 -9.60 -0.77 -3.51
C LEU A 81 -10.22 -0.03 -4.69
N ALA A 82 -11.12 0.91 -4.42
CA ALA A 82 -11.78 1.69 -5.46
C ALA A 82 -11.98 3.15 -5.01
N THR A 83 -11.40 4.07 -5.77
CA THR A 83 -11.54 5.51 -5.52
C THR A 83 -12.92 6.02 -5.94
N ARG A 84 -13.19 7.31 -5.72
CA ARG A 84 -14.22 8.03 -6.46
C ARG A 84 -13.75 8.37 -7.87
N PRO A 85 -14.68 8.64 -8.80
CA PRO A 85 -14.39 9.15 -10.14
C PRO A 85 -14.06 10.64 -10.08
N THR A 86 -12.97 11.01 -9.41
CA THR A 86 -12.53 12.41 -9.29
C THR A 86 -11.01 12.45 -9.14
N PRO A 87 -10.30 13.34 -9.86
CA PRO A 87 -8.85 13.47 -9.75
C PRO A 87 -8.41 13.69 -8.30
N GLY A 88 -7.36 12.98 -7.88
CA GLY A 88 -6.83 13.01 -6.51
C GLY A 88 -7.65 12.22 -5.48
N SER A 89 -8.75 11.58 -5.87
CA SER A 89 -9.48 10.70 -4.95
C SER A 89 -8.63 9.48 -4.61
N LEU A 90 -8.57 9.15 -3.33
CA LEU A 90 -7.79 8.04 -2.76
C LEU A 90 -8.71 6.95 -2.22
N ALA A 91 -8.24 5.70 -2.30
CA ALA A 91 -8.81 4.57 -1.58
C ALA A 91 -7.69 3.84 -0.85
N VAL A 92 -7.91 3.51 0.43
CA VAL A 92 -6.86 2.99 1.31
C VAL A 92 -7.42 1.83 2.13
N GLY A 93 -6.84 0.64 1.94
CA GLY A 93 -7.07 -0.52 2.79
C GLY A 93 -5.90 -0.68 3.75
N ILE A 94 -6.18 -0.89 5.03
CA ILE A 94 -5.17 -1.07 6.08
C ILE A 94 -5.41 -2.39 6.81
N LYS A 95 -4.32 -3.07 7.14
CA LYS A 95 -4.26 -4.16 8.11
C LYS A 95 -3.40 -3.73 9.29
N ARG A 96 -3.88 -4.01 10.49
CA ARG A 96 -3.25 -3.57 11.73
C ARG A 96 -2.64 -4.75 12.47
N HIS A 97 -1.34 -4.69 12.70
CA HIS A 97 -0.60 -5.65 13.52
C HIS A 97 0.19 -4.94 14.61
N THR A 98 0.73 -5.74 15.52
CA THR A 98 1.87 -5.37 16.33
C THR A 98 3.05 -6.26 15.96
N PHE A 99 4.27 -5.75 16.08
CA PHE A 99 5.46 -6.57 15.94
C PHE A 99 5.76 -7.29 17.26
N ARG A 100 6.36 -8.48 17.16
CA ARG A 100 6.83 -9.26 18.32
C ARG A 100 8.24 -8.86 18.74
N GLU A 101 9.04 -8.41 17.78
CA GLU A 101 10.43 -8.02 17.95
C GLU A 101 10.83 -6.98 16.89
N LEU A 102 11.79 -6.12 17.24
CA LEU A 102 12.46 -5.22 16.31
C LEU A 102 13.50 -5.98 15.47
N GLY A 103 13.03 -6.64 14.42
CA GLY A 103 13.84 -7.39 13.45
C GLY A 103 13.65 -6.92 12.00
N GLN A 104 14.18 -7.69 11.05
CA GLN A 104 13.86 -7.50 9.65
C GLN A 104 12.46 -8.04 9.34
N ILE A 105 11.72 -7.30 8.52
CA ILE A 105 10.43 -7.73 7.97
C ILE A 105 10.43 -7.56 6.46
N GLN A 106 9.62 -8.37 5.78
CA GLN A 106 9.44 -8.32 4.35
C GLN A 106 7.97 -8.52 4.00
N LEU A 107 7.44 -7.56 3.25
CA LEU A 107 6.11 -7.65 2.65
C LEU A 107 6.27 -8.03 1.19
N GLU A 108 5.45 -8.98 0.74
CA GLU A 108 5.35 -9.36 -0.65
C GLU A 108 3.89 -9.42 -1.08
N CYS A 109 3.59 -9.02 -2.31
CA CYS A 109 2.26 -9.15 -2.87
C CYS A 109 2.28 -9.28 -4.40
N TYR A 110 1.17 -9.77 -4.92
CA TYR A 110 0.83 -9.66 -6.34
C TYR A 110 -0.26 -8.63 -6.50
N PHE A 111 0.00 -7.60 -7.30
CA PHE A 111 -0.90 -6.47 -7.48
C PHE A 111 -1.17 -6.15 -8.95
N THR A 112 -2.31 -5.54 -9.23
CA THR A 112 -2.60 -4.89 -10.50
C THR A 112 -3.47 -3.67 -10.28
N PHE A 113 -3.37 -2.65 -11.14
CA PHE A 113 -4.19 -1.45 -11.04
C PHE A 113 -4.77 -1.04 -12.38
N LYS A 114 -6.02 -0.60 -12.38
CA LYS A 114 -6.81 -0.29 -13.58
C LYS A 114 -7.83 0.79 -13.29
N PRO A 115 -8.18 1.65 -14.26
CA PRO A 115 -9.35 2.47 -14.13
C PRO A 115 -10.61 1.63 -14.29
N GLU A 116 -11.73 2.24 -13.95
CA GLU A 116 -13.04 1.79 -14.40
C GLU A 116 -13.12 1.74 -15.92
N ALA A 117 -13.51 0.57 -16.45
CA ALA A 117 -13.72 0.35 -17.87
C ALA A 117 -15.05 0.96 -18.35
N SER A 118 -15.16 2.29 -18.32
CA SER A 118 -16.37 3.03 -18.71
C SER A 118 -16.43 3.42 -20.19
N THR A 119 -15.29 3.37 -20.91
CA THR A 119 -15.19 3.74 -22.32
C THR A 119 -14.37 2.72 -23.12
N LEU A 120 -14.58 2.68 -24.44
CA LEU A 120 -13.80 1.86 -25.38
C LEU A 120 -12.48 2.54 -25.79
N GLN A 121 -11.74 3.04 -24.80
CA GLN A 121 -10.48 3.74 -24.99
C GLN A 121 -9.41 3.22 -24.03
N LEU A 122 -8.15 3.49 -24.35
CA LEU A 122 -7.04 3.25 -23.43
C LEU A 122 -7.21 4.16 -22.21
N GLY A 123 -7.17 3.57 -21.02
CA GLY A 123 -7.28 4.29 -19.74
C GLY A 123 -6.01 4.24 -18.91
N GLU A 124 -4.87 3.99 -19.55
CA GLU A 124 -3.60 3.83 -18.83
C GLU A 124 -3.18 5.02 -18.00
N MET A 125 -3.67 6.20 -18.37
CA MET A 125 -3.39 7.47 -17.72
C MET A 125 -4.41 7.84 -16.64
N ASP A 126 -5.52 7.11 -16.53
CA ASP A 126 -6.62 7.43 -15.60
C ASP A 126 -6.28 7.06 -14.14
N VAL A 127 -5.28 6.20 -13.91
CA VAL A 127 -4.77 5.87 -12.57
C VAL A 127 -3.52 6.69 -12.33
N ARG A 128 -3.55 7.59 -11.34
CA ARG A 128 -2.41 8.43 -10.99
C ARG A 128 -1.32 7.61 -10.33
N ALA A 129 -1.66 6.95 -9.24
CA ALA A 129 -0.70 6.22 -8.44
C ALA A 129 -1.31 5.00 -7.74
N ALA A 130 -0.45 4.03 -7.43
CA ALA A 130 -0.74 2.95 -6.49
C ALA A 130 0.48 2.73 -5.60
N GLY A 131 0.25 2.32 -4.35
CA GLY A 131 1.35 2.20 -3.41
C GLY A 131 1.04 1.37 -2.19
N VAL A 132 2.08 1.23 -1.39
CA VAL A 132 2.07 0.58 -0.08
C VAL A 132 2.75 1.50 0.92
N LEU A 133 2.26 1.47 2.15
CA LEU A 133 2.91 2.14 3.27
C LEU A 133 2.85 1.26 4.50
N PHE A 134 3.75 1.59 5.43
CA PHE A 134 3.73 1.06 6.77
C PHE A 134 3.57 2.22 7.74
N ASP A 135 2.81 2.00 8.80
CA ASP A 135 2.73 2.93 9.93
C ASP A 135 3.19 2.17 11.17
N ILE A 136 4.42 2.50 11.59
CA ILE A 136 5.18 1.74 12.56
C ILE A 136 5.48 2.65 13.73
N GLN A 137 5.34 2.13 14.94
CA GLN A 137 5.88 2.78 16.11
C GLN A 137 6.61 1.76 16.96
N ASP A 138 7.78 2.16 17.44
CA ASP A 138 8.61 1.34 18.30
C ASP A 138 7.85 0.90 19.56
N GLY A 139 8.45 -0.03 20.31
CA GLY A 139 7.89 -0.49 21.58
C GLY A 139 7.80 0.65 22.59
N GLY A 140 8.90 0.96 23.28
CA GLY A 140 8.96 2.06 24.24
C GLY A 140 10.38 2.59 24.42
N GLY A 141 10.55 3.55 25.33
CA GLY A 141 11.81 4.25 25.60
C GLY A 141 11.77 5.72 25.18
N ASP A 142 12.66 6.52 25.77
CA ASP A 142 12.67 7.98 25.57
C ASP A 142 12.97 8.39 24.12
N ASP A 143 13.67 7.53 23.37
CA ASP A 143 14.00 7.72 21.95
C ASP A 143 13.05 7.01 20.98
N ALA A 144 11.91 6.50 21.46
CA ALA A 144 10.93 5.83 20.62
C ALA A 144 10.39 6.77 19.53
N LYS A 145 10.25 6.24 18.32
CA LYS A 145 9.72 6.97 17.17
C LYS A 145 8.51 6.26 16.58
N ARG A 146 7.66 7.07 15.97
CA ARG A 146 6.72 6.63 14.95
C ARG A 146 7.35 6.96 13.59
N TRP A 147 7.37 6.01 12.69
CA TRP A 147 7.97 6.16 11.37
C TRP A 147 7.14 5.46 10.31
N MET A 148 7.14 6.02 9.11
CA MET A 148 6.26 5.58 8.03
C MET A 148 7.03 5.44 6.72
N PRO A 149 7.47 4.23 6.40
CA PRO A 149 7.90 3.86 5.05
C PRO A 149 6.74 3.99 4.08
N HIS A 150 6.86 4.91 3.13
CA HIS A 150 5.90 5.10 2.05
C HIS A 150 6.57 4.79 0.72
N LEU A 151 5.94 3.94 -0.08
CA LEU A 151 6.38 3.60 -1.43
C LEU A 151 5.20 3.69 -2.39
N ARG A 152 5.33 4.45 -3.48
CA ARG A 152 4.33 4.48 -4.55
C ARG A 152 4.95 4.36 -5.92
N TYR A 153 4.19 3.77 -6.83
CA TYR A 153 4.39 3.91 -8.26
C TYR A 153 3.51 5.06 -8.75
N LEU A 154 4.13 6.18 -9.12
CA LEU A 154 3.48 7.28 -9.82
C LEU A 154 3.39 6.91 -11.31
N ASN A 155 2.22 6.44 -11.72
CA ASN A 155 1.95 5.98 -13.07
C ASN A 155 1.74 7.15 -14.03
N ALA A 156 0.83 8.06 -13.65
CA ALA A 156 0.39 9.20 -14.42
C ALA A 156 0.27 10.43 -13.52
N LEU A 157 0.35 11.62 -14.11
CA LEU A 157 -0.04 12.87 -13.46
C LEU A 157 -0.53 13.84 -14.54
N ASP A 158 -1.70 14.43 -14.32
CA ASP A 158 -2.33 15.37 -15.25
C ASP A 158 -2.44 14.78 -16.67
N SER A 159 -2.83 13.50 -16.74
CA SER A 159 -2.93 12.68 -17.96
C SER A 159 -1.61 12.40 -18.70
N GLU A 160 -0.46 12.73 -18.10
CA GLU A 160 0.88 12.51 -18.67
C GLU A 160 1.65 11.38 -17.97
N ARG A 161 2.36 10.57 -18.76
CA ARG A 161 3.01 9.34 -18.27
C ARG A 161 4.25 9.69 -17.47
N VAL A 162 4.30 9.19 -16.23
CA VAL A 162 5.43 9.37 -15.33
C VAL A 162 6.20 8.06 -15.15
N ALA A 163 5.51 7.00 -14.73
CA ALA A 163 6.06 5.65 -14.55
C ALA A 163 7.28 5.55 -13.59
N ARG A 164 7.24 6.25 -12.45
CA ARG A 164 8.36 6.31 -11.48
C ARG A 164 7.97 5.80 -10.10
N TRP A 165 8.92 5.19 -9.40
CA TRP A 165 8.79 4.89 -7.98
C TRP A 165 9.17 6.11 -7.15
N GLN A 166 8.46 6.34 -6.05
CA GLN A 166 8.68 7.46 -5.15
C GLN A 166 8.59 7.03 -3.68
N THR A 167 9.37 7.67 -2.82
CA THR A 167 9.25 7.59 -1.36
C THR A 167 8.83 8.94 -0.77
N LYS A 168 8.48 8.98 0.51
CA LYS A 168 8.00 10.21 1.17
C LYS A 168 8.80 10.48 2.45
N PRO A 169 9.75 11.44 2.45
CA PRO A 169 10.50 11.82 3.66
C PRO A 169 9.71 12.72 4.62
N GLN A 170 8.71 13.45 4.12
CA GLN A 170 8.02 14.50 4.87
C GLN A 170 6.53 14.47 4.63
N THR A 171 5.79 14.94 5.63
CA THR A 171 4.33 14.93 5.61
C THR A 171 3.77 16.11 6.39
N ARG A 172 2.44 16.29 6.30
CA ARG A 172 1.73 17.38 6.99
C ARG A 172 1.87 17.25 8.50
N ALA A 173 1.81 18.41 9.17
CA ALA A 173 1.80 18.48 10.62
C ALA A 173 0.53 17.85 11.21
N PHE A 174 0.58 17.52 12.50
CA PHE A 174 -0.59 17.08 13.23
C PHE A 174 -1.59 18.21 13.46
N GLU A 175 -2.86 17.85 13.36
CA GLU A 175 -4.02 18.65 13.67
C GLU A 175 -4.70 18.08 14.91
N ALA A 176 -5.14 18.96 15.80
CA ALA A 176 -5.97 18.57 16.93
C ALA A 176 -7.35 18.14 16.43
N ILE A 177 -7.88 17.07 16.99
CA ILE A 177 -9.20 16.55 16.70
C ILE A 177 -10.06 16.72 17.94
N GLY A 178 -11.24 17.30 17.76
CA GLY A 178 -12.13 17.65 18.86
C GLY A 178 -11.61 18.82 19.70
N ASP A 179 -12.02 18.88 20.95
CA ASP A 179 -11.75 20.00 21.87
C ASP A 179 -10.98 19.57 23.13
N THR A 180 -10.73 18.27 23.33
CA THR A 180 -10.03 17.80 24.54
C THR A 180 -8.51 17.96 24.46
N GLY A 181 -7.97 18.16 23.25
CA GLY A 181 -6.54 18.20 22.98
C GLY A 181 -5.81 16.85 23.12
N LYS A 182 -6.55 15.75 23.32
CA LYS A 182 -5.97 14.40 23.48
C LYS A 182 -5.90 13.61 22.18
N THR A 183 -6.70 13.98 21.20
CA THR A 183 -6.78 13.30 19.92
C THR A 183 -6.11 14.16 18.87
N VAL A 184 -5.16 13.59 18.14
CA VAL A 184 -4.49 14.25 17.01
C VAL A 184 -4.57 13.38 15.78
N SER A 185 -4.62 14.00 14.60
CA SER A 185 -4.58 13.31 13.31
C SER A 185 -3.69 14.08 12.36
N HIS A 186 -3.20 13.41 11.32
CA HIS A 186 -2.54 14.08 10.20
C HIS A 186 -2.83 13.31 8.94
N TYR A 187 -2.98 13.98 7.80
CA TYR A 187 -3.16 13.29 6.54
C TYR A 187 -1.82 13.11 5.84
N HIS A 188 -1.32 11.86 5.79
CA HIS A 188 0.03 11.56 5.31
C HIS A 188 0.12 11.01 3.88
N LEU A 189 -1.02 10.87 3.21
CA LEU A 189 -1.12 10.39 1.82
C LEU A 189 -1.27 11.53 0.79
N GLY A 190 -1.23 12.78 1.23
CA GLY A 190 -1.34 13.94 0.33
C GLY A 190 -0.25 13.98 -0.75
N PRO A 191 -0.47 14.76 -1.83
CA PRO A 191 0.42 14.84 -2.99
C PRO A 191 1.75 15.53 -2.68
N GLU A 192 1.86 16.23 -1.55
CA GLU A 192 3.10 16.89 -1.13
C GLU A 192 4.18 15.90 -0.66
N GLY A 193 5.44 16.34 -0.75
CA GLY A 193 6.57 15.69 -0.08
C GLY A 193 7.05 14.37 -0.69
N TRP A 194 6.51 13.92 -1.82
CA TRP A 194 7.02 12.75 -2.53
C TRP A 194 8.32 13.06 -3.27
N VAL A 195 9.26 12.12 -3.27
CA VAL A 195 10.57 12.22 -3.91
C VAL A 195 10.81 10.98 -4.76
N ASP A 196 11.30 11.18 -5.98
CA ASP A 196 11.67 10.10 -6.90
C ASP A 196 12.75 9.20 -6.31
N VAL A 197 12.55 7.89 -6.44
CA VAL A 197 13.64 6.92 -6.31
C VAL A 197 14.58 7.15 -7.50
N PRO A 198 15.90 7.28 -7.28
CA PRO A 198 16.89 7.65 -8.30
C PRO A 198 17.14 6.53 -9.32
N ALA A 199 16.16 6.29 -10.18
CA ALA A 199 16.20 5.28 -11.22
C ALA A 199 15.46 5.76 -12.48
N ASP A 200 15.68 5.05 -13.59
CA ASP A 200 14.89 5.26 -14.79
C ASP A 200 13.42 4.86 -14.55
N PRO A 201 12.46 5.48 -15.26
CA PRO A 201 11.07 5.06 -15.21
C PRO A 201 10.91 3.56 -15.48
N GLN A 202 10.22 2.85 -14.58
CA GLN A 202 9.93 1.44 -14.78
C GLN A 202 8.62 1.31 -15.56
N ARG A 203 8.67 0.76 -16.76
CA ARG A 203 7.47 0.39 -17.51
C ARG A 203 6.90 -0.90 -16.95
N LEU A 204 5.73 -0.82 -16.33
CA LEU A 204 4.97 -2.00 -15.98
C LEU A 204 4.19 -2.49 -17.19
N CYS A 205 3.87 -3.79 -17.24
CA CYS A 205 3.05 -4.37 -18.30
C CYS A 205 1.59 -3.95 -18.11
N TYR A 206 1.32 -2.68 -18.36
CA TYR A 206 0.01 -2.09 -18.31
C TYR A 206 -0.78 -2.57 -19.53
N ASN A 207 -1.63 -3.57 -19.29
CA ASN A 207 -2.37 -4.25 -20.35
C ASN A 207 -3.10 -3.29 -21.30
N GLU A 208 -3.17 -3.68 -22.58
CA GLU A 208 -3.68 -2.91 -23.71
C GLU A 208 -5.07 -2.27 -23.51
N ILE A 209 -5.95 -2.78 -22.65
CA ILE A 209 -7.26 -2.16 -22.36
C ILE A 209 -7.59 -2.26 -20.85
N ALA A 210 -8.59 -1.49 -20.41
CA ALA A 210 -8.99 -1.40 -19.00
C ALA A 210 -9.48 -2.74 -18.39
N THR A 211 -9.88 -3.69 -19.23
CA THR A 211 -10.53 -4.95 -18.83
C THR A 211 -9.58 -6.16 -18.81
N LYS A 212 -8.36 -6.03 -19.35
CA LYS A 212 -7.31 -7.07 -19.32
C LYS A 212 -6.41 -6.89 -18.09
N MET A 213 -6.17 -7.95 -17.31
CA MET A 213 -5.40 -7.90 -16.06
C MET A 213 -4.01 -8.54 -16.21
N ASN A 214 -2.96 -7.83 -15.79
CA ASN A 214 -1.62 -8.39 -15.61
C ASN A 214 -1.21 -8.15 -14.16
N TRP A 215 -0.71 -9.19 -13.52
CA TRP A 215 -0.25 -9.14 -12.14
C TRP A 215 1.23 -8.81 -12.08
N HIS A 216 1.59 -7.98 -11.11
CA HIS A 216 2.96 -7.56 -10.85
C HIS A 216 3.36 -8.01 -9.46
N TYR A 217 4.57 -8.52 -9.33
CA TYR A 217 5.15 -8.88 -8.05
C TYR A 217 5.78 -7.64 -7.42
N LEU A 218 5.50 -7.41 -6.14
CA LEU A 218 6.16 -6.40 -5.31
C LEU A 218 6.72 -7.06 -4.05
N ARG A 219 7.97 -6.74 -3.71
CA ARG A 219 8.62 -7.11 -2.45
C ARG A 219 9.23 -5.89 -1.81
N VAL A 220 8.89 -5.60 -0.56
CA VAL A 220 9.42 -4.46 0.21
C VAL A 220 10.02 -4.98 1.50
N GLY A 221 11.31 -4.70 1.72
CA GLY A 221 12.01 -5.08 2.94
C GLY A 221 12.25 -3.89 3.86
N LEU A 222 12.11 -4.10 5.17
CA LEU A 222 12.34 -3.10 6.21
C LEU A 222 13.17 -3.70 7.35
N ASP A 223 14.00 -2.86 7.97
CA ASP A 223 14.71 -3.16 9.22
C ASP A 223 14.07 -2.32 10.33
N LEU A 224 13.26 -2.97 11.19
CA LEU A 224 12.49 -2.27 12.22
C LEU A 224 13.39 -1.61 13.27
N LYS A 225 14.57 -2.19 13.53
CA LYS A 225 15.53 -1.66 14.50
C LYS A 225 16.23 -0.41 13.96
N LYS A 226 16.52 -0.37 12.66
CA LYS A 226 17.15 0.78 12.00
C LYS A 226 16.17 1.83 11.51
N ARG A 227 14.85 1.54 11.55
CA ARG A 227 13.79 2.41 11.01
C ARG A 227 13.99 2.76 9.54
N ALA A 228 14.39 1.78 8.74
CA ALA A 228 14.79 1.99 7.36
C ALA A 228 14.30 0.89 6.42
N PHE A 229 14.20 1.23 5.14
CA PHE A 229 14.11 0.22 4.09
C PHE A 229 15.39 -0.60 4.03
N THR A 230 15.26 -1.89 3.69
CA THR A 230 16.40 -2.72 3.22
C THR A 230 16.45 -2.80 1.70
N GLY A 231 15.40 -2.32 1.02
CA GLY A 231 15.25 -2.26 -0.43
C GLY A 231 13.85 -2.68 -0.86
N PHE A 232 13.58 -2.64 -2.16
CA PHE A 232 12.37 -3.25 -2.72
C PHE A 232 12.62 -3.83 -4.11
N GLN A 233 11.69 -4.64 -4.60
CA GLN A 233 11.72 -5.21 -5.95
C GLN A 233 10.32 -5.09 -6.55
N CYS A 234 10.23 -4.69 -7.81
CA CYS A 234 9.02 -4.84 -8.61
C CYS A 234 9.34 -5.60 -9.89
N ASN A 235 8.69 -6.75 -10.08
CA ASN A 235 8.99 -7.70 -11.15
C ASN A 235 10.50 -8.03 -11.21
N ASP A 236 11.16 -7.70 -12.30
CA ASP A 236 12.58 -7.93 -12.57
C ASP A 236 13.51 -6.84 -12.01
N GLN A 237 12.97 -5.69 -11.59
CA GLN A 237 13.77 -4.54 -11.13
C GLN A 237 13.94 -4.55 -9.61
N ILE A 238 15.19 -4.50 -9.16
CA ILE A 238 15.58 -4.47 -7.75
C ILE A 238 16.16 -3.10 -7.42
N TYR A 239 15.65 -2.49 -6.35
CA TYR A 239 16.04 -1.19 -5.83
C TYR A 239 16.71 -1.38 -4.49
N GLY A 240 17.93 -0.86 -4.36
CA GLY A 240 18.66 -0.83 -3.09
C GLY A 240 18.00 0.10 -2.08
N HIS A 241 18.52 0.09 -0.85
CA HIS A 241 18.02 0.98 0.19
C HIS A 241 18.56 2.40 0.07
N GLU A 242 19.56 2.62 -0.79
CA GLU A 242 20.19 3.93 -0.94
C GLU A 242 19.15 4.93 -1.45
N GLN A 243 19.00 6.05 -0.73
CA GLN A 243 18.06 7.13 -1.05
C GLN A 243 16.56 6.80 -0.84
N LEU A 244 16.22 5.61 -0.32
CA LEU A 244 14.86 5.37 0.18
C LEU A 244 14.69 6.07 1.53
N THR A 245 13.63 6.84 1.67
CA THR A 245 13.38 7.67 2.86
C THR A 245 12.05 7.34 3.51
N CYS A 246 11.98 7.59 4.82
CA CYS A 246 10.78 7.39 5.63
C CYS A 246 10.36 8.72 6.26
N ILE A 247 9.08 8.86 6.54
CA ILE A 247 8.60 9.87 7.47
C ILE A 247 9.02 9.43 8.87
N GLU A 248 9.55 10.34 9.69
CA GLU A 248 9.86 10.07 11.10
C GLU A 248 9.31 11.17 12.01
N MET A 249 8.79 10.78 13.17
CA MET A 249 8.24 11.69 14.19
C MET A 249 8.36 11.07 15.60
N PRO A 250 8.23 11.88 16.66
CA PRO A 250 8.16 11.34 18.02
C PRO A 250 7.06 10.28 18.17
N ALA A 251 7.31 9.27 18.99
CA ALA A 251 6.29 8.25 19.30
C ALA A 251 5.05 8.88 19.95
N MET A 252 3.89 8.30 19.64
CA MET A 252 2.61 8.60 20.26
C MET A 252 2.44 7.81 21.55
N ALA A 253 1.70 8.37 22.50
CA ALA A 253 1.56 7.79 23.83
C ALA A 253 0.84 6.43 23.88
N ASN A 254 0.20 5.97 22.80
CA ASN A 254 -0.71 4.81 22.83
C ASN A 254 -0.50 3.78 21.70
N LEU A 255 0.58 3.88 20.91
CA LEU A 255 0.80 3.03 19.73
C LEU A 255 2.02 2.11 19.90
N TRP A 256 2.21 1.52 21.08
CA TRP A 256 3.34 0.64 21.37
C TRP A 256 3.40 -0.57 20.43
N CYS A 257 4.59 -0.82 19.88
CA CYS A 257 4.86 -1.94 18.98
C CYS A 257 4.00 -1.99 17.72
N MET A 258 3.44 -0.85 17.28
CA MET A 258 2.54 -0.80 16.13
C MET A 258 3.26 -1.21 14.84
N LEU A 259 2.61 -2.05 14.05
CA LEU A 259 3.03 -2.47 12.71
C LEU A 259 1.79 -2.52 11.82
N ASN A 260 1.41 -1.39 11.26
CA ASN A 260 0.33 -1.36 10.29
C ASN A 260 0.89 -1.44 8.87
N VAL A 261 0.17 -2.11 7.98
CA VAL A 261 0.44 -2.16 6.55
C VAL A 261 -0.79 -1.63 5.82
N ALA A 262 -0.62 -0.72 4.88
CA ALA A 262 -1.71 -0.23 4.06
C ALA A 262 -1.34 -0.21 2.57
N PHE A 263 -2.32 -0.55 1.74
CA PHE A 263 -2.26 -0.35 0.30
C PHE A 263 -3.22 0.76 -0.10
N TRP A 264 -2.89 1.45 -1.18
CA TRP A 264 -3.72 2.56 -1.65
C TRP A 264 -3.57 2.79 -3.16
N CYS A 265 -4.57 3.46 -3.73
CA CYS A 265 -4.54 3.96 -5.11
C CYS A 265 -5.21 5.31 -5.23
N GLU A 266 -4.85 6.04 -6.29
CA GLU A 266 -5.27 7.41 -6.57
C GLU A 266 -5.75 7.54 -8.02
N ALA A 267 -6.88 8.21 -8.23
CA ALA A 267 -7.39 8.54 -9.55
C ALA A 267 -6.72 9.81 -10.11
N ASP A 268 -6.46 9.82 -11.42
CA ASP A 268 -5.99 11.02 -12.13
C ASP A 268 -7.10 11.72 -12.91
N SER A 269 -8.23 11.04 -13.14
CA SER A 269 -9.33 11.52 -13.97
C SER A 269 -10.70 11.38 -13.30
N ASP A 270 -11.76 11.65 -14.04
CA ASP A 270 -13.16 11.43 -13.66
C ASP A 270 -13.60 9.96 -13.77
N LYS A 271 -12.64 9.02 -13.66
CA LYS A 271 -12.88 7.58 -13.56
C LYS A 271 -12.35 7.06 -12.24
N ARG A 272 -13.00 6.03 -11.71
CA ARG A 272 -12.49 5.35 -10.51
C ARG A 272 -11.17 4.65 -10.86
N ALA A 273 -10.17 4.79 -10.01
CA ALA A 273 -9.00 3.93 -10.02
C ALA A 273 -9.27 2.72 -9.12
N PHE A 274 -8.81 1.57 -9.58
CA PHE A 274 -8.84 0.31 -8.84
C PHE A 274 -7.43 -0.19 -8.60
N LEU A 275 -7.17 -0.64 -7.38
CA LEU A 275 -6.03 -1.50 -7.05
C LEU A 275 -6.58 -2.85 -6.62
N TYR A 276 -6.03 -3.91 -7.19
CA TYR A 276 -6.32 -5.29 -6.86
C TYR A 276 -5.08 -5.95 -6.28
N LEU A 277 -5.25 -6.69 -5.18
CA LEU A 277 -4.23 -7.54 -4.58
C LEU A 277 -4.72 -8.98 -4.62
N ASP A 278 -3.96 -9.86 -5.24
CA ASP A 278 -4.25 -11.29 -5.29
C ASP A 278 -3.98 -11.94 -3.93
N SER A 279 -2.81 -11.65 -3.36
CA SER A 279 -2.37 -12.17 -2.09
C SER A 279 -1.33 -11.26 -1.46
N VAL A 280 -1.25 -11.26 -0.13
CA VAL A 280 -0.28 -10.47 0.63
C VAL A 280 0.42 -11.36 1.66
N LEU A 281 1.75 -11.42 1.61
CA LEU A 281 2.58 -12.15 2.54
C LEU A 281 3.42 -11.17 3.35
N LEU A 282 3.35 -11.27 4.68
CA LEU A 282 4.28 -10.59 5.57
C LEU A 282 5.12 -11.64 6.28
N SER A 283 6.44 -11.49 6.21
CA SER A 283 7.41 -12.35 6.87
C SER A 283 8.41 -11.54 7.68
N ALA A 284 9.10 -12.21 8.60
CA ALA A 284 10.13 -11.64 9.46
C ALA A 284 11.27 -12.64 9.64
N ASP A 285 12.46 -12.13 9.94
CA ASP A 285 13.51 -12.97 10.49
C ASP A 285 13.36 -13.12 12.00
N THR A 286 13.53 -14.36 12.46
CA THR A 286 13.71 -14.62 13.89
C THR A 286 15.15 -14.32 14.22
N SER A 287 15.39 -13.38 15.14
CA SER A 287 16.69 -13.29 15.80
C SER A 287 16.98 -14.52 16.65
#